data_AF-D8M0W3-F1
#
_entry.id   AF-D8M0W3-F1
#
_cell.length_a   1.000
_cell.length_b   1.000
_cell.length_c   1.000
_cell.angle_alpha   90.00
_cell.angle_beta   90.00
_cell.angle_gamma   90.00
#
_symmetry.space_group_name_H-M   'P 1'
#
loop_
_entity.id
_entity.type
_entity.pdbx_description
1 polymer ?
#
loop_
_entity_poly.entity_id
_entity_poly.type
_entity_poly.pdbx_seq_one_letter_code
_entity_poly.pdbx_strand_id
1 'polypeptide(L)'
;MIKQKFNPTHQRPVFKRMLAFRGRALFSRLQTICRGGNNPSFLSCCNLPGRRSLLGNGLNARFWGTVPDVAESKNETLKKQVLEKRSAEQEKRVKYYLTLIDHSTFRKQDYVRETKQLLADKVFLFPNELSSSICYMYRLGLTKLALEVFHFYRKNNMLSLVNQMSLKYVMLCAAEVKDSRTLHMAYNSQSASRQNSVILNSTYIRCLLSLNDVKQATSLLSSFLDNPVYKRSNVSGGNDLYSNAIVGSSPFYPRCIAMFHSIRPIAPTLAIASKHQLAAGKTEENGVVPLEEEKWKLVQNSLCYSAVIGSYYRLGEFQLALQYYDEARKLGVFPRFREGMMIAEIHANSREFEASFSELKRKNVDVSGVPSSELERFWLNESKVPQMRRALRQVFWNWYYNRSFCPKFEPKANAICTYVGDERIVGNVLLMLGTMYDLKYFAEKDLTETKILIKTGLNERAMGELTKFLEEEIYPVLPYRVENRNVEIQVKDAQAWVKNRRLLNLSLRWVVCWIRIAGKGWQRM
;
A
#
# COMPACT_ATOMS: atom_id res chain seq x y z
N MET A 1 12.39 -50.63 24.89
CA MET A 1 13.48 -49.62 24.81
C MET A 1 14.17 -49.72 23.46
N ILE A 2 13.83 -48.85 22.50
CA ILE A 2 14.55 -48.76 21.21
C ILE A 2 14.92 -47.29 21.01
N LYS A 3 16.22 -46.98 21.16
CA LYS A 3 16.80 -45.67 20.80
C LYS A 3 17.24 -45.75 19.34
N GLN A 4 16.47 -45.17 18.42
CA GLN A 4 16.97 -44.86 17.08
C GLN A 4 17.80 -43.56 17.13
N LYS A 5 19.10 -43.69 16.88
CA LYS A 5 20.01 -42.55 16.61
C LYS A 5 19.74 -42.05 15.18
N PHE A 6 19.28 -40.81 15.05
CA PHE A 6 19.21 -40.11 13.78
C PHE A 6 20.57 -39.44 13.50
N ASN A 7 21.20 -39.76 12.36
CA ASN A 7 22.47 -39.20 11.92
C ASN A 7 22.24 -38.11 10.84
N PRO A 8 22.54 -36.81 11.08
CA PRO A 8 22.17 -35.73 10.17
C PRO A 8 23.39 -35.19 9.38
N THR A 9 23.97 -35.96 8.45
CA THR A 9 25.19 -35.49 7.75
C THR A 9 25.19 -35.54 6.21
N HIS A 10 24.11 -35.95 5.52
CA HIS A 10 24.20 -36.13 4.05
C HIS A 10 23.20 -35.38 3.14
N GLN A 11 22.68 -34.20 3.52
CA GLN A 11 21.80 -33.43 2.59
C GLN A 11 21.97 -31.90 2.58
N ARG A 12 23.20 -31.37 2.64
CA ARG A 12 23.42 -29.90 2.67
C ARG A 12 24.27 -29.23 1.57
N PRO A 13 25.06 -29.88 0.69
CA PRO A 13 25.88 -29.13 -0.29
C PRO A 13 25.07 -28.58 -1.48
N VAL A 14 24.11 -29.36 -2.01
CA VAL A 14 23.40 -29.03 -3.26
C VAL A 14 22.43 -27.85 -3.09
N PHE A 15 21.86 -27.68 -1.90
CA PHE A 15 20.89 -26.62 -1.60
C PHE A 15 21.52 -25.22 -1.50
N LYS A 16 22.80 -25.12 -1.10
CA LYS A 16 23.53 -23.85 -1.02
C LYS A 16 23.93 -23.30 -2.40
N ARG A 17 24.40 -24.17 -3.31
CA ARG A 17 24.78 -23.78 -4.68
C ARG A 17 23.60 -23.28 -5.52
N MET A 18 22.40 -23.85 -5.34
CA MET A 18 21.20 -23.47 -6.10
C MET A 18 20.66 -22.07 -5.75
N LEU A 19 20.77 -21.63 -4.48
CA LEU A 19 20.24 -20.35 -4.00
C LEU A 19 21.12 -19.15 -4.42
N ALA A 20 22.44 -19.32 -4.45
CA ALA A 20 23.36 -18.25 -4.85
C ALA A 20 23.30 -17.93 -6.36
N PHE A 21 23.15 -18.95 -7.21
CA PHE A 21 23.09 -18.79 -8.66
C PHE A 21 21.73 -18.27 -9.14
N ARG A 22 20.63 -18.75 -8.55
CA ARG A 22 19.27 -18.33 -8.90
C ARG A 22 18.90 -16.95 -8.34
N GLY A 23 19.46 -16.55 -7.21
CA GLY A 23 19.23 -15.22 -6.62
C GLY A 23 19.69 -14.07 -7.52
N ARG A 24 20.87 -14.19 -8.15
CA ARG A 24 21.36 -13.17 -9.09
C ARG A 24 20.55 -13.09 -10.38
N ALA A 25 20.12 -14.23 -10.93
CA ALA A 25 19.28 -14.25 -12.14
C ALA A 25 17.87 -13.70 -11.87
N LEU A 26 17.28 -14.04 -10.71
CA LEU A 26 16.00 -13.48 -10.26
C LEU A 26 16.11 -11.97 -10.03
N PHE A 27 17.17 -11.52 -9.36
CA PHE A 27 17.41 -10.11 -9.07
C PHE A 27 17.75 -9.30 -10.33
N SER A 28 18.53 -9.85 -11.25
CA SER A 28 18.85 -9.25 -12.56
C SER A 28 17.60 -9.15 -13.44
N ARG A 29 16.75 -10.19 -13.48
CA ARG A 29 15.43 -10.10 -14.15
C ARG A 29 14.56 -9.02 -13.54
N LEU A 30 14.53 -8.89 -12.21
CA LEU A 30 13.82 -7.83 -11.50
C LEU A 30 14.42 -6.42 -11.77
N GLN A 31 15.74 -6.28 -11.90
CA GLN A 31 16.42 -5.02 -12.25
C GLN A 31 16.16 -4.58 -13.70
N THR A 32 16.17 -5.50 -14.66
CA THR A 32 15.87 -5.20 -16.07
C THR A 32 14.44 -4.67 -16.24
N ILE A 33 13.50 -5.14 -15.41
CA ILE A 33 12.12 -4.63 -15.35
C ILE A 33 12.06 -3.18 -14.84
N CYS A 34 12.96 -2.77 -13.94
CA CYS A 34 12.96 -1.42 -13.35
C CYS A 34 13.76 -0.38 -14.13
N ARG A 35 14.74 -0.78 -14.96
CA ARG A 35 15.55 0.14 -15.80
C ARG A 35 14.84 0.62 -17.07
N GLY A 36 13.67 0.06 -17.39
CA GLY A 36 12.77 0.59 -18.41
C GLY A 36 12.13 1.91 -17.96
N GLY A 37 12.84 3.02 -18.13
CA GLY A 37 12.24 4.35 -18.07
C GLY A 37 11.03 4.42 -19.02
N ASN A 38 9.91 4.94 -18.51
CA ASN A 38 8.69 5.30 -19.24
C ASN A 38 7.71 4.18 -19.69
N ASN A 39 7.71 2.97 -19.10
CA ASN A 39 6.66 1.98 -19.41
C ASN A 39 5.87 1.49 -18.17
N PRO A 40 4.53 1.70 -18.08
CA PRO A 40 3.71 1.36 -16.91
C PRO A 40 3.22 -0.11 -16.88
N SER A 41 3.87 -1.04 -17.58
CA SER A 41 3.37 -2.41 -17.75
C SER A 41 4.08 -3.41 -16.83
N PHE A 42 3.62 -3.60 -15.60
CA PHE A 42 4.00 -4.81 -14.83
C PHE A 42 2.95 -5.35 -13.81
N LEU A 43 1.69 -4.91 -13.85
CA LEU A 43 0.64 -5.45 -12.97
C LEU A 43 -0.07 -6.73 -13.48
N SER A 44 0.44 -7.41 -14.52
CA SER A 44 -0.34 -8.38 -15.31
C SER A 44 -0.09 -9.88 -15.07
N CYS A 45 0.70 -10.31 -14.08
CA CYS A 45 1.12 -11.73 -14.05
C CYS A 45 0.93 -12.40 -12.67
N CYS A 46 -0.30 -12.78 -12.33
CA CYS A 46 -0.61 -13.75 -11.25
C CYS A 46 -1.91 -14.51 -11.56
N ASN A 47 -1.83 -15.74 -12.10
CA ASN A 47 -2.97 -16.63 -12.37
C ASN A 47 -2.89 -17.91 -11.51
N LEU A 48 -4.02 -18.36 -10.92
CA LEU A 48 -4.37 -19.77 -10.66
C LEU A 48 -5.92 -19.89 -10.50
N PRO A 49 -6.56 -21.06 -10.81
CA PRO A 49 -7.99 -21.15 -11.11
C PRO A 49 -8.86 -21.71 -9.96
N GLY A 50 -10.13 -21.29 -9.88
CA GLY A 50 -11.18 -22.08 -9.22
C GLY A 50 -12.33 -21.32 -8.53
N ARG A 51 -13.50 -21.37 -9.20
CA ARG A 51 -14.89 -21.44 -8.69
C ARG A 51 -15.63 -20.22 -8.09
N ARG A 52 -16.73 -19.93 -8.84
CA ARG A 52 -18.14 -19.59 -8.53
C ARG A 52 -18.47 -18.52 -7.49
N SER A 53 -19.17 -17.51 -8.00
CA SER A 53 -19.75 -16.32 -7.39
C SER A 53 -20.87 -16.60 -6.38
N LEU A 54 -21.11 -15.64 -5.49
CA LEU A 54 -22.42 -15.05 -5.19
C LEU A 54 -22.21 -13.66 -4.51
N LEU A 55 -22.84 -12.61 -5.07
CA LEU A 55 -23.31 -11.34 -4.47
C LEU A 55 -22.25 -10.50 -3.70
N GLY A 56 -21.93 -9.25 -4.05
CA GLY A 56 -22.84 -8.16 -4.43
C GLY A 56 -23.38 -7.46 -3.17
N ASN A 57 -22.57 -6.62 -2.51
CA ASN A 57 -22.96 -5.34 -1.88
C ASN A 57 -21.93 -4.85 -0.85
N GLY A 58 -21.69 -3.53 -0.90
CA GLY A 58 -21.25 -2.75 0.24
C GLY A 58 -19.81 -2.25 0.16
N LEU A 59 -19.65 -0.95 -0.13
CA LEU A 59 -18.71 -0.02 0.54
C LEU A 59 -18.63 1.32 -0.22
N ASN A 60 -19.57 2.23 0.06
CA ASN A 60 -19.40 3.69 -0.07
C ASN A 60 -20.50 4.44 0.70
N ALA A 61 -20.91 3.92 1.86
CA ALA A 61 -21.93 4.53 2.70
C ALA A 61 -21.34 4.79 4.09
N ARG A 62 -20.64 5.93 4.22
CA ARG A 62 -20.54 6.77 5.44
C ARG A 62 -19.58 7.93 5.16
N PHE A 63 -20.04 8.86 4.34
CA PHE A 63 -19.65 10.28 4.31
C PHE A 63 -20.67 11.00 3.39
N TRP A 64 -21.95 10.90 3.75
CA TRP A 64 -23.01 11.65 3.07
C TRP A 64 -23.76 12.41 4.16
N GLY A 65 -23.30 13.64 4.43
CA GLY A 65 -24.21 14.66 4.94
C GLY A 65 -25.19 14.96 3.81
N THR A 66 -26.48 15.01 4.13
CA THR A 66 -27.52 15.50 3.24
C THR A 66 -27.12 16.88 2.70
N VAL A 67 -27.06 17.02 1.37
CA VAL A 67 -26.85 18.30 0.69
C VAL A 67 -28.23 18.96 0.57
N PRO A 68 -28.42 20.23 0.99
CA PRO A 68 -29.63 20.96 0.64
C PRO A 68 -29.56 21.38 -0.83
N ASP A 69 -30.64 21.09 -1.56
CA ASP A 69 -30.89 21.50 -2.94
C ASP A 69 -30.90 23.02 -3.08
N VAL A 70 -30.11 23.59 -4.00
CA VAL A 70 -30.53 24.76 -4.79
C VAL A 70 -29.85 24.76 -6.17
N ALA A 71 -30.71 24.91 -7.20
CA ALA A 71 -30.48 25.29 -8.60
C ALA A 71 -30.20 24.19 -9.67
N GLU A 72 -31.22 23.43 -10.08
CA GLU A 72 -31.11 22.49 -11.22
C GLU A 72 -32.40 22.26 -12.06
N SER A 73 -33.27 23.24 -12.28
CA SER A 73 -34.53 22.96 -13.02
C SER A 73 -34.35 22.51 -14.49
N LYS A 74 -33.23 22.83 -15.16
CA LYS A 74 -32.91 22.32 -16.51
C LYS A 74 -32.08 21.03 -16.52
N ASN A 75 -31.48 20.66 -15.39
CA ASN A 75 -30.63 19.46 -15.28
C ASN A 75 -31.42 18.25 -14.76
N GLU A 76 -32.54 18.48 -14.07
CA GLU A 76 -33.43 17.44 -13.55
C GLU A 76 -34.10 16.60 -14.64
N THR A 77 -34.44 17.17 -15.80
CA THR A 77 -35.09 16.43 -16.89
C THR A 77 -34.13 15.46 -17.57
N LEU A 78 -32.87 15.88 -17.78
CA LEU A 78 -31.80 15.02 -18.30
C LEU A 78 -31.38 13.97 -17.25
N LYS A 79 -31.29 14.37 -15.98
CA LYS A 79 -31.07 13.42 -14.87
C LYS A 79 -32.18 12.38 -14.80
N LYS A 80 -33.46 12.76 -14.92
CA LYS A 80 -34.61 11.85 -14.92
C LYS A 80 -34.58 10.88 -16.11
N GLN A 81 -34.20 11.34 -17.31
CA GLN A 81 -34.08 10.48 -18.50
C GLN A 81 -32.91 9.49 -18.42
N VAL A 82 -31.83 9.83 -17.71
CA VAL A 82 -30.66 8.95 -17.52
C VAL A 82 -30.83 8.04 -16.30
N LEU A 83 -31.69 8.45 -15.36
CA LEU A 83 -32.23 7.64 -14.28
C LEU A 83 -33.40 6.76 -14.73
N GLU A 84 -33.85 6.84 -15.99
CA GLU A 84 -34.64 5.76 -16.58
C GLU A 84 -33.84 4.46 -16.46
N LYS A 85 -34.49 3.40 -15.98
CA LYS A 85 -33.84 2.10 -15.78
C LYS A 85 -33.15 1.69 -17.07
N ARG A 86 -31.83 1.45 -16.98
CA ARG A 86 -31.07 0.74 -18.02
C ARG A 86 -31.88 -0.43 -18.55
N SER A 87 -31.80 -0.68 -19.86
CA SER A 87 -32.41 -1.90 -20.41
C SER A 87 -31.81 -3.13 -19.73
N ALA A 88 -32.54 -4.25 -19.71
CA ALA A 88 -32.04 -5.49 -19.11
C ALA A 88 -30.69 -5.94 -19.72
N GLU A 89 -30.49 -5.68 -21.01
CA GLU A 89 -29.25 -5.95 -21.73
C GLU A 89 -28.10 -5.05 -21.25
N GLN A 90 -28.35 -3.74 -21.10
CA GLN A 90 -27.37 -2.79 -20.56
C GLN A 90 -27.00 -3.14 -19.11
N GLU A 91 -27.98 -3.52 -18.29
CA GLU A 91 -27.74 -3.91 -16.90
C GLU A 91 -26.92 -5.20 -16.80
N LYS A 92 -27.23 -6.21 -17.62
CA LYS A 92 -26.43 -7.45 -17.73
C LYS A 92 -24.99 -7.14 -18.16
N ARG A 93 -24.82 -6.21 -19.09
CA ARG A 93 -23.51 -5.79 -19.57
C ARG A 93 -22.70 -5.03 -18.52
N VAL A 94 -23.31 -4.08 -17.81
CA VAL A 94 -22.65 -3.35 -16.72
C VAL A 94 -22.25 -4.32 -15.61
N LYS A 95 -23.12 -5.28 -15.24
CA LYS A 95 -22.77 -6.34 -14.29
C LYS A 95 -21.55 -7.13 -14.76
N TYR A 96 -21.52 -7.58 -16.02
CA TYR A 96 -20.35 -8.26 -16.58
C TYR A 96 -19.09 -7.37 -16.49
N TYR A 97 -19.17 -6.12 -16.91
CA TYR A 97 -18.08 -5.15 -16.85
C TYR A 97 -17.54 -4.96 -15.43
N LEU A 98 -18.42 -4.84 -14.43
CA LEU A 98 -18.02 -4.70 -13.04
C LEU A 98 -17.36 -5.97 -12.50
N THR A 99 -17.77 -7.16 -12.95
CA THR A 99 -17.06 -8.40 -12.57
C THR A 99 -15.61 -8.40 -13.05
N LEU A 100 -15.27 -7.71 -14.16
CA LEU A 100 -13.88 -7.56 -14.61
C LEU A 100 -13.02 -6.74 -13.64
N ILE A 101 -13.63 -5.85 -12.85
CA ILE A 101 -12.94 -5.05 -11.82
C ILE A 101 -12.68 -5.90 -10.58
N ASP A 102 -13.69 -6.68 -10.17
CA ASP A 102 -13.63 -7.52 -8.96
C ASP A 102 -12.68 -8.70 -9.12
N HIS A 103 -12.66 -9.28 -10.32
CA HIS A 103 -11.71 -10.32 -10.68
C HIS A 103 -10.36 -9.68 -11.04
N SER A 104 -9.53 -9.46 -10.02
CA SER A 104 -8.11 -9.03 -10.10
C SER A 104 -7.19 -9.87 -11.04
N THR A 105 -7.77 -10.84 -11.74
CA THR A 105 -7.15 -11.80 -12.67
C THR A 105 -7.42 -11.49 -14.15
N PHE A 106 -8.25 -10.51 -14.51
CA PHE A 106 -8.53 -10.24 -15.93
C PHE A 106 -7.39 -9.49 -16.64
N ARG A 107 -7.23 -9.81 -17.93
CA ARG A 107 -6.24 -9.19 -18.81
C ARG A 107 -6.65 -7.73 -19.01
N LYS A 108 -5.72 -6.81 -18.76
CA LYS A 108 -5.83 -5.36 -19.02
C LYS A 108 -6.51 -5.04 -20.37
N GLN A 109 -6.30 -5.89 -21.38
CA GLN A 109 -6.89 -5.76 -22.71
C GLN A 109 -8.42 -5.97 -22.74
N ASP A 110 -8.96 -6.97 -22.04
CA ASP A 110 -10.40 -7.24 -22.03
C ASP A 110 -11.16 -6.08 -21.38
N TYR A 111 -10.62 -5.59 -20.26
CA TYR A 111 -11.18 -4.43 -19.57
C TYR A 111 -11.20 -3.18 -20.46
N VAL A 112 -10.09 -2.90 -21.16
CA VAL A 112 -10.01 -1.77 -22.12
C VAL A 112 -11.03 -1.93 -23.24
N ARG A 113 -11.17 -3.13 -23.81
CA ARG A 113 -12.14 -3.43 -24.88
C ARG A 113 -13.56 -3.16 -24.40
N GLU A 114 -13.94 -3.70 -23.24
CA GLU A 114 -15.29 -3.51 -22.70
C GLU A 114 -15.57 -2.06 -22.32
N THR A 115 -14.61 -1.32 -21.75
CA THR A 115 -14.78 0.12 -21.51
C THR A 115 -15.09 0.84 -22.81
N LYS A 116 -14.29 0.61 -23.87
CA LYS A 116 -14.50 1.28 -25.17
C LYS A 116 -15.87 0.95 -25.77
N GLN A 117 -16.32 -0.29 -25.63
CA GLN A 117 -17.62 -0.70 -26.12
C GLN A 117 -18.77 -0.06 -25.33
N LEU A 118 -18.66 0.06 -24.00
CA LEU A 118 -19.64 0.83 -23.20
C LEU A 118 -19.74 2.30 -23.68
N LEU A 119 -18.61 2.93 -23.98
CA LEU A 119 -18.60 4.31 -24.50
C LEU A 119 -19.23 4.39 -25.91
N ALA A 120 -18.94 3.43 -26.79
CA ALA A 120 -19.52 3.36 -28.13
C ALA A 120 -21.05 3.19 -28.10
N ASP A 121 -21.54 2.33 -27.21
CA ASP A 121 -22.96 2.03 -27.04
C ASP A 121 -23.70 3.07 -26.19
N LYS A 122 -23.00 4.14 -25.78
CA LYS A 122 -23.50 5.20 -24.88
C LYS A 122 -24.12 4.67 -23.58
N VAL A 123 -23.52 3.63 -23.01
CA VAL A 123 -23.93 3.06 -21.73
C VAL A 123 -23.20 3.77 -20.61
N PHE A 124 -23.95 4.55 -19.82
CA PHE A 124 -23.40 5.31 -18.70
C PHE A 124 -23.41 4.50 -17.41
N LEU A 125 -22.26 4.45 -16.75
CA LEU A 125 -22.08 3.98 -15.38
C LEU A 125 -22.62 4.99 -14.36
N PHE A 126 -23.25 4.48 -13.31
CA PHE A 126 -23.72 5.26 -12.16
C PHE A 126 -22.54 5.72 -11.30
N PRO A 127 -22.71 6.71 -10.40
CA PRO A 127 -21.58 7.33 -9.71
C PRO A 127 -20.61 6.37 -9.00
N ASN A 128 -21.13 5.33 -8.34
CA ASN A 128 -20.30 4.35 -7.62
C ASN A 128 -19.59 3.35 -8.56
N GLU A 129 -20.26 2.97 -9.65
CA GLU A 129 -19.70 2.11 -10.68
C GLU A 129 -18.60 2.85 -11.45
N LEU A 130 -18.87 4.11 -11.82
CA LEU A 130 -17.94 4.98 -12.53
C LEU A 130 -16.69 5.25 -11.68
N SER A 131 -16.87 5.58 -10.40
CA SER A 131 -15.72 5.83 -9.51
C SER A 131 -14.86 4.60 -9.31
N SER A 132 -15.48 3.42 -9.18
CA SER A 132 -14.79 2.13 -9.12
C SER A 132 -14.02 1.84 -10.41
N SER A 133 -14.66 2.08 -11.56
CA SER A 133 -14.09 1.92 -12.88
C SER A 133 -12.87 2.83 -13.10
N ILE A 134 -13.00 4.14 -12.89
CA ILE A 134 -11.90 5.10 -13.07
C ILE A 134 -10.77 4.83 -12.06
N CYS A 135 -11.09 4.50 -10.81
CA CYS A 135 -10.11 4.06 -9.81
C CYS A 135 -9.30 2.85 -10.32
N TYR A 136 -9.97 1.85 -10.88
CA TYR A 136 -9.34 0.66 -11.42
C TYR A 136 -8.47 0.97 -12.65
N MET A 137 -8.96 1.81 -13.57
CA MET A 137 -8.16 2.30 -14.72
C MET A 137 -6.88 2.97 -14.26
N TYR A 138 -6.97 3.88 -13.30
CA TYR A 138 -5.80 4.55 -12.73
C TYR A 138 -4.81 3.53 -12.13
N ARG A 139 -5.30 2.54 -11.36
CA ARG A 139 -4.45 1.48 -10.79
C ARG A 139 -3.75 0.62 -11.85
N LEU A 140 -4.38 0.40 -13.00
CA LEU A 140 -3.81 -0.34 -14.13
C LEU A 140 -2.88 0.51 -15.02
N GLY A 141 -2.69 1.80 -14.70
CA GLY A 141 -1.97 2.73 -15.57
C GLY A 141 -2.66 2.93 -16.91
N LEU A 142 -3.99 2.89 -16.95
CA LEU A 142 -4.83 3.18 -18.12
C LEU A 142 -5.22 4.66 -18.14
N THR A 143 -4.23 5.52 -17.94
CA THR A 143 -4.39 6.94 -17.69
C THR A 143 -5.15 7.65 -18.82
N LYS A 144 -4.78 7.37 -20.08
CA LYS A 144 -5.47 7.92 -21.27
C LYS A 144 -6.94 7.50 -21.34
N LEU A 145 -7.23 6.22 -21.08
CA LEU A 145 -8.61 5.71 -21.11
C LEU A 145 -9.47 6.34 -20.00
N ALA A 146 -8.92 6.56 -18.81
CA ALA A 146 -9.62 7.25 -17.73
C ALA A 146 -10.00 8.69 -18.12
N LEU A 147 -9.11 9.39 -18.82
CA LEU A 147 -9.38 10.74 -19.33
C LEU A 147 -10.39 10.71 -20.49
N GLU A 148 -10.30 9.73 -21.41
CA GLU A 148 -11.30 9.51 -22.47
C GLU A 148 -12.70 9.32 -21.88
N VAL A 149 -12.84 8.50 -20.83
CA VAL A 149 -14.10 8.31 -20.11
C VAL A 149 -14.60 9.64 -19.53
N PHE A 150 -13.74 10.42 -18.86
CA PHE A 150 -14.13 11.72 -18.32
C PHE A 150 -14.59 12.69 -19.41
N HIS A 151 -13.85 12.79 -20.52
CA HIS A 151 -14.22 13.63 -21.65
C HIS A 151 -15.52 13.17 -22.33
N PHE A 152 -15.77 11.86 -22.39
CA PHE A 152 -17.02 11.31 -22.87
C PHE A 152 -18.21 11.76 -22.01
N TYR A 153 -18.10 11.66 -20.68
CA TYR A 153 -19.15 12.14 -19.77
C TYR A 153 -19.37 13.64 -19.91
N ARG A 154 -18.28 14.42 -20.05
CA ARG A 154 -18.39 15.86 -20.30
C ARG A 154 -19.10 16.18 -21.62
N LYS A 155 -18.67 15.54 -22.72
CA LYS A 155 -19.22 15.77 -24.07
C LYS A 155 -20.72 15.47 -24.15
N ASN A 156 -21.20 14.51 -23.36
CA ASN A 156 -22.61 14.13 -23.31
C ASN A 156 -23.40 14.83 -22.19
N ASN A 157 -22.86 15.87 -21.53
CA ASN A 157 -23.51 16.59 -20.42
C ASN A 157 -23.86 15.71 -19.20
N MET A 158 -23.04 14.70 -18.91
CA MET A 158 -23.26 13.69 -17.87
C MET A 158 -22.34 13.87 -16.66
N LEU A 159 -21.77 15.07 -16.47
CA LEU A 159 -20.88 15.34 -15.34
C LEU A 159 -21.53 15.17 -13.97
N SER A 160 -22.86 15.21 -13.90
CA SER A 160 -23.62 14.91 -12.68
C SER A 160 -23.41 13.48 -12.15
N LEU A 161 -23.05 12.53 -13.03
CA LEU A 161 -22.69 11.16 -12.64
C LEU A 161 -21.25 11.04 -12.12
N VAL A 162 -20.43 12.07 -12.33
CA VAL A 162 -19.01 12.08 -11.93
C VAL A 162 -18.90 12.61 -10.51
N ASN A 163 -18.84 11.71 -9.53
CA ASN A 163 -18.67 12.09 -8.12
C ASN A 163 -17.22 12.49 -7.77
N GLN A 164 -17.02 12.93 -6.52
CA GLN A 164 -15.71 13.38 -6.03
C GLN A 164 -14.60 12.32 -6.16
N MET A 165 -14.94 11.03 -5.98
CA MET A 165 -13.99 9.94 -6.11
C MET A 165 -13.57 9.70 -7.56
N SER A 166 -14.49 9.81 -8.51
CA SER A 166 -14.18 9.81 -9.94
C SER A 166 -13.24 10.97 -10.29
N LEU A 167 -13.59 12.20 -9.86
CA LEU A 167 -12.78 13.39 -10.13
C LEU A 167 -11.38 13.30 -9.54
N LYS A 168 -11.24 12.76 -8.31
CA LYS A 168 -9.93 12.48 -7.71
C LYS A 168 -9.01 11.72 -8.66
N TYR A 169 -9.47 10.60 -9.20
CA TYR A 169 -8.65 9.76 -10.07
C TYR A 169 -8.45 10.38 -11.46
N VAL A 170 -9.44 11.10 -11.99
CA VAL A 170 -9.27 11.90 -13.22
C VAL A 170 -8.16 12.95 -13.06
N MET A 171 -8.15 13.69 -11.95
CA MET A 171 -7.10 14.68 -11.66
C MET A 171 -5.72 14.04 -11.58
N LEU A 172 -5.60 12.91 -10.86
CA LEU A 172 -4.34 12.15 -10.79
C LEU A 172 -3.88 11.68 -12.17
N CYS A 173 -4.80 11.19 -13.00
CA CYS A 173 -4.50 10.80 -14.37
C CYS A 173 -4.04 11.98 -15.23
N ALA A 174 -4.72 13.11 -15.15
CA ALA A 174 -4.39 14.33 -15.90
C ALA A 174 -2.98 14.83 -15.52
N ALA A 175 -2.66 14.84 -14.22
CA ALA A 175 -1.34 15.21 -13.74
C ALA A 175 -0.24 14.26 -14.24
N GLU A 176 -0.50 12.95 -14.25
CA GLU A 176 0.46 11.94 -14.74
C GLU A 176 0.82 12.14 -16.22
N VAL A 177 -0.14 12.55 -17.06
CA VAL A 177 0.11 12.87 -18.48
C VAL A 177 0.44 14.34 -18.74
N LYS A 178 0.63 15.14 -17.69
CA LYS A 178 0.91 16.59 -17.75
C LYS A 178 -0.17 17.43 -18.45
N ASP A 179 -1.43 17.00 -18.39
CA ASP A 179 -2.59 17.74 -18.92
C ASP A 179 -3.17 18.67 -17.85
N SER A 180 -2.59 19.86 -17.71
CA SER A 180 -3.06 20.88 -16.76
C SER A 180 -4.48 21.35 -17.06
N ARG A 181 -4.87 21.41 -18.35
CA ARG A 181 -6.19 21.87 -18.77
C ARG A 181 -7.28 20.94 -18.23
N THR A 182 -7.13 19.64 -18.44
CA THR A 182 -8.10 18.65 -17.92
C THR A 182 -8.09 18.58 -16.41
N LEU A 183 -6.93 18.74 -15.76
CA LEU A 183 -6.82 18.86 -14.31
C LEU A 183 -7.68 20.02 -13.77
N HIS A 184 -7.50 21.23 -14.28
CA HIS A 184 -8.25 22.41 -13.83
C HIS A 184 -9.75 22.24 -14.10
N MET A 185 -10.11 21.70 -15.25
CA MET A 185 -11.51 21.47 -15.58
C MET A 185 -12.17 20.40 -14.70
N ALA A 186 -11.47 19.31 -14.36
CA ALA A 186 -11.97 18.30 -13.43
C ALA A 186 -12.12 18.86 -12.02
N TYR A 187 -11.19 19.71 -11.58
CA TYR A 187 -11.30 20.39 -10.30
C TYR A 187 -12.47 21.39 -10.26
N ASN A 188 -12.71 22.10 -11.37
CA ASN A 188 -13.76 23.12 -11.47
C ASN A 188 -15.15 22.55 -11.76
N SER A 189 -15.29 21.27 -12.13
CA SER A 189 -16.59 20.68 -12.47
C SER A 189 -17.55 20.48 -11.29
N GLN A 190 -17.10 20.68 -10.04
CA GLN A 190 -17.97 20.67 -8.85
C GLN A 190 -17.70 21.88 -7.95
N SER A 191 -17.96 23.10 -8.46
CA SER A 191 -17.70 24.35 -7.74
C SER A 191 -18.36 24.44 -6.35
N ALA A 192 -19.60 23.97 -6.20
CA ALA A 192 -20.36 24.03 -4.94
C ALA A 192 -19.85 23.06 -3.85
N SER A 193 -19.32 21.89 -4.23
CA SER A 193 -18.80 20.90 -3.26
C SER A 193 -17.31 21.08 -2.96
N ARG A 194 -16.60 21.86 -3.79
CA ARG A 194 -15.14 22.06 -3.75
C ARG A 194 -14.64 22.70 -2.46
N GLN A 195 -15.33 23.73 -1.95
CA GLN A 195 -14.84 24.47 -0.77
C GLN A 195 -14.79 23.61 0.50
N ASN A 196 -15.61 22.56 0.57
CA ASN A 196 -15.73 21.69 1.73
C ASN A 196 -15.11 20.30 1.53
N SER A 197 -14.74 19.93 0.30
CA SER A 197 -14.16 18.60 0.03
C SER A 197 -12.66 18.56 0.29
N VAL A 198 -12.28 18.02 1.46
CA VAL A 198 -10.88 17.76 1.81
C VAL A 198 -10.19 16.87 0.77
N ILE A 199 -10.89 15.85 0.26
CA ILE A 199 -10.34 14.89 -0.70
C ILE A 199 -10.00 15.57 -2.03
N LEU A 200 -10.90 16.41 -2.55
CA LEU A 200 -10.65 17.10 -3.83
C LEU A 200 -9.53 18.12 -3.69
N ASN A 201 -9.53 18.95 -2.65
CA ASN A 201 -8.51 19.97 -2.44
C ASN A 201 -7.13 19.35 -2.20
N SER A 202 -7.03 18.32 -1.35
CA SER A 202 -5.75 17.64 -1.11
C SER A 202 -5.22 16.98 -2.39
N THR A 203 -6.09 16.33 -3.18
CA THR A 203 -5.70 15.71 -4.44
C THR A 203 -5.26 16.75 -5.48
N TYR A 204 -5.97 17.88 -5.57
CA TYR A 204 -5.62 18.93 -6.52
C TYR A 204 -4.28 19.57 -6.17
N ILE A 205 -4.01 19.87 -4.89
CA ILE A 205 -2.68 20.33 -4.41
C ILE A 205 -1.58 19.35 -4.82
N ARG A 206 -1.81 18.04 -4.61
CA ARG A 206 -0.87 17.00 -5.06
C ARG A 206 -0.59 17.08 -6.56
N CYS A 207 -1.64 17.23 -7.36
CA CYS A 207 -1.53 17.31 -8.82
C CYS A 207 -0.73 18.55 -9.23
N LEU A 208 -1.04 19.71 -8.67
CA LEU A 208 -0.29 20.96 -8.94
C LEU A 208 1.20 20.83 -8.60
N LEU A 209 1.53 20.27 -7.43
CA LEU A 209 2.92 20.04 -7.04
C LEU A 209 3.64 19.08 -8.01
N SER A 210 2.96 18.04 -8.49
CA SER A 210 3.54 17.11 -9.48
C SER A 210 3.75 17.73 -10.85
N LEU A 211 2.96 18.76 -11.20
CA LEU A 211 3.11 19.58 -12.40
C LEU A 211 4.08 20.76 -12.21
N ASN A 212 4.68 20.90 -11.03
CA ASN A 212 5.53 22.03 -10.62
C ASN A 212 4.81 23.39 -10.54
N ASP A 213 3.48 23.42 -10.45
CA ASP A 213 2.75 24.66 -10.15
C ASP A 213 2.77 24.93 -8.64
N VAL A 214 3.95 25.31 -8.14
CA VAL A 214 4.19 25.51 -6.71
C VAL A 214 3.43 26.73 -6.19
N LYS A 215 3.33 27.80 -6.98
CA LYS A 215 2.70 29.04 -6.55
C LYS A 215 1.22 28.81 -6.24
N GLN A 216 0.49 28.16 -7.15
CA GLN A 216 -0.91 27.86 -6.92
C GLN A 216 -1.08 26.81 -5.80
N ALA A 217 -0.24 25.78 -5.78
CA ALA A 217 -0.30 24.75 -4.74
C ALA A 217 -0.09 25.31 -3.33
N THR A 218 0.92 26.15 -3.13
CA THR A 218 1.24 26.75 -1.82
C THR A 218 0.14 27.72 -1.39
N SER A 219 -0.36 28.56 -2.30
CA SER A 219 -1.49 29.45 -2.00
C SER A 219 -2.73 28.67 -1.54
N LEU A 220 -3.07 27.59 -2.24
CA LEU A 220 -4.20 26.75 -1.89
C LEU A 220 -3.94 25.99 -0.57
N LEU A 221 -2.74 25.47 -0.36
CA LEU A 221 -2.33 24.78 0.86
C LEU A 221 -2.51 25.68 2.09
N SER A 222 -1.99 26.92 2.05
CA SER A 222 -2.14 27.90 3.13
C SER A 222 -3.62 28.20 3.40
N SER A 223 -4.41 28.49 2.36
CA SER A 223 -5.84 28.76 2.52
C SER A 223 -6.62 27.58 3.12
N PHE A 224 -6.19 26.35 2.82
CA PHE A 224 -6.89 25.14 3.26
C PHE A 224 -6.51 24.72 4.67
N LEU A 225 -5.28 24.98 5.10
CA LEU A 225 -4.85 24.79 6.49
C LEU A 225 -5.63 25.66 7.47
N ASP A 226 -6.07 26.84 7.02
CA ASP A 226 -6.89 27.75 7.82
C ASP A 226 -8.38 27.39 7.82
N ASN A 227 -8.82 26.48 6.94
CA ASN A 227 -10.23 26.11 6.79
C ASN A 227 -10.75 25.36 8.05
N PRO A 228 -11.83 25.85 8.69
CA PRO A 228 -12.39 25.23 9.90
C PRO A 228 -12.95 23.82 9.64
N VAL A 229 -13.43 23.53 8.43
CA VAL A 229 -13.88 22.19 8.03
C VAL A 229 -12.71 21.22 8.04
N TYR A 230 -11.55 21.63 7.51
CA TYR A 230 -10.34 20.81 7.55
C TYR A 230 -9.88 20.55 8.99
N LYS A 231 -9.81 21.59 9.82
CA LYS A 231 -9.43 21.49 11.24
C LYS A 231 -10.35 20.56 12.04
N ARG A 232 -11.65 20.52 11.71
CA ARG A 232 -12.63 19.60 12.33
C ARG A 232 -12.60 18.20 11.72
N SER A 233 -12.12 18.07 10.49
CA SER A 233 -12.12 16.81 9.77
C SER A 233 -10.95 15.93 10.22
N ASN A 234 -11.26 14.81 10.87
CA ASN A 234 -10.30 13.74 11.17
C ASN A 234 -9.93 12.96 9.90
N VAL A 235 -9.44 13.63 8.85
CA VAL A 235 -8.99 12.96 7.63
C VAL A 235 -7.63 12.33 7.90
N SER A 236 -7.63 11.01 8.14
CA SER A 236 -6.42 10.23 8.38
C SER A 236 -5.94 9.49 7.13
N GLY A 237 -4.63 9.25 7.06
CA GLY A 237 -4.00 8.39 6.07
C GLY A 237 -3.72 9.07 4.73
N GLY A 238 -3.65 8.27 3.66
CA GLY A 238 -3.15 8.72 2.35
C GLY A 238 -3.98 9.77 1.60
N ASN A 239 -5.12 10.19 2.16
CA ASN A 239 -5.96 11.25 1.60
C ASN A 239 -5.82 12.59 2.34
N ASP A 240 -5.04 12.61 3.43
CA ASP A 240 -4.73 13.83 4.16
C ASP A 240 -3.97 14.83 3.26
N LEU A 241 -4.10 16.10 3.61
CA LEU A 241 -3.48 17.24 2.94
C LEU A 241 -1.96 17.11 2.87
N TYR A 242 -1.31 16.84 4.01
CA TYR A 242 0.14 16.74 4.06
C TYR A 242 0.67 15.54 3.29
N SER A 243 -0.02 14.41 3.42
CA SER A 243 0.32 13.20 2.67
C SER A 243 0.29 13.45 1.16
N ASN A 244 -0.75 14.15 0.68
CA ASN A 244 -0.87 14.52 -0.72
C ASN A 244 0.19 15.55 -1.15
N ALA A 245 0.50 16.53 -0.30
CA ALA A 245 1.55 17.52 -0.59
C ALA A 245 2.95 16.89 -0.72
N ILE A 246 3.32 15.99 0.20
CA ILE A 246 4.58 15.24 0.15
C ILE A 246 4.64 14.41 -1.13
N VAL A 247 3.61 13.60 -1.40
CA VAL A 247 3.59 12.71 -2.57
C VAL A 247 3.57 13.51 -3.88
N GLY A 248 2.86 14.64 -3.93
CA GLY A 248 2.84 15.54 -5.09
C GLY A 248 4.21 16.16 -5.37
N SER A 249 5.02 16.37 -4.33
CA SER A 249 6.38 16.88 -4.45
C SER A 249 7.40 15.80 -4.84
N SER A 250 7.03 14.52 -4.86
CA SER A 250 7.95 13.41 -5.15
C SER A 250 8.69 13.44 -6.50
N PRO A 251 8.18 14.07 -7.58
CA PRO A 251 8.99 14.28 -8.79
C PRO A 251 10.17 15.26 -8.57
N PHE A 252 10.10 16.08 -7.52
CA PHE A 252 11.10 17.08 -7.13
C PHE A 252 11.73 16.68 -5.79
N TYR A 253 12.69 15.76 -5.81
CA TYR A 253 13.19 15.04 -4.62
C TYR A 253 13.56 15.96 -3.44
N PRO A 254 14.33 17.06 -3.61
CA PRO A 254 14.64 17.95 -2.49
C PRO A 254 13.41 18.60 -1.87
N ARG A 255 12.40 18.95 -2.68
CA ARG A 255 11.12 19.52 -2.20
C ARG A 255 10.31 18.49 -1.43
N CYS A 256 10.25 17.25 -1.92
CA CYS A 256 9.59 16.15 -1.21
C CYS A 256 10.19 15.94 0.19
N ILE A 257 11.52 15.92 0.26
CA ILE A 257 12.28 15.75 1.50
C ILE A 257 12.02 16.95 2.44
N ALA A 258 12.15 18.18 1.94
CA ALA A 258 11.89 19.39 2.73
C ALA A 258 10.45 19.44 3.29
N MET A 259 9.45 19.10 2.46
CA MET A 259 8.04 19.05 2.87
C MET A 259 7.78 17.96 3.92
N PHE A 260 8.44 16.81 3.82
CA PHE A 260 8.35 15.79 4.85
C PHE A 260 9.02 16.28 6.15
N HIS A 261 10.17 16.92 6.05
CA HIS A 261 10.92 17.40 7.23
C HIS A 261 10.32 18.62 7.92
N SER A 262 9.52 19.43 7.22
CA SER A 262 8.74 20.50 7.85
C SER A 262 7.64 19.97 8.78
N ILE A 263 7.32 18.67 8.71
CA ILE A 263 6.30 18.00 9.54
C ILE A 263 6.98 17.01 10.49
N ARG A 264 8.03 16.32 10.03
CA ARG A 264 8.92 15.50 10.84
C ARG A 264 10.33 16.07 10.83
N PRO A 265 10.66 16.93 11.80
CA PRO A 265 12.04 17.29 12.03
C PRO A 265 12.88 16.01 12.18
N ILE A 266 14.07 16.04 11.61
CA ILE A 266 15.04 14.95 11.76
C ILE A 266 15.31 14.79 13.26
N ALA A 267 15.01 13.61 13.83
CA ALA A 267 15.20 13.38 15.26
C ALA A 267 16.65 13.68 15.69
N PRO A 268 16.93 14.21 16.89
CA PRO A 268 18.28 14.62 17.31
C PRO A 268 19.32 13.49 17.27
N THR A 269 18.92 12.23 17.45
CA THR A 269 19.78 11.05 17.28
C THR A 269 20.30 10.88 15.84
N LEU A 270 19.78 11.64 14.88
CA LEU A 270 20.15 11.65 13.47
C LEU A 270 20.98 12.89 13.05
N ALA A 271 21.19 13.87 13.94
CA ALA A 271 21.97 15.08 13.64
C ALA A 271 23.49 14.84 13.59
N ILE A 272 23.96 13.65 13.98
CA ILE A 272 25.40 13.34 14.05
C ILE A 272 26.04 13.21 12.64
N ALA A 273 25.24 13.02 11.58
CA ALA A 273 25.74 12.94 10.20
C ALA A 273 25.58 14.22 9.36
N SER A 274 24.80 15.22 9.80
CA SER A 274 24.63 16.49 9.10
C SER A 274 25.17 17.65 9.93
N LYS A 275 26.49 17.84 9.91
CA LYS A 275 27.18 18.92 10.64
C LYS A 275 26.97 20.34 10.06
N HIS A 276 25.91 20.56 9.29
CA HIS A 276 25.47 21.89 8.90
C HIS A 276 23.95 21.96 8.97
N GLN A 277 23.46 22.98 9.69
CA GLN A 277 22.06 23.38 9.88
C GLN A 277 21.28 22.63 10.96
N LEU A 278 21.36 23.15 12.20
CA LEU A 278 20.22 23.74 12.94
C LEU A 278 20.70 24.09 14.35
N ALA A 279 21.32 25.26 14.48
CA ALA A 279 21.43 25.96 15.74
C ALA A 279 20.27 26.95 15.82
N ALA A 280 19.13 26.52 16.36
CA ALA A 280 18.09 27.37 16.94
C ALA A 280 16.91 26.50 17.40
N GLY A 281 16.65 26.47 18.70
CA GLY A 281 15.43 25.87 19.24
C GLY A 281 15.60 25.41 20.67
N LYS A 282 15.44 26.35 21.60
CA LYS A 282 15.43 26.12 23.05
C LYS A 282 14.39 25.07 23.43
N THR A 283 14.78 24.16 24.31
CA THR A 283 13.92 23.26 25.07
C THR A 283 13.09 24.05 26.08
N GLU A 284 11.76 23.88 26.06
CA GLU A 284 10.92 24.17 27.22
C GLU A 284 10.33 22.87 27.75
N GLU A 285 10.69 22.57 28.99
CA GLU A 285 9.97 21.68 29.89
C GLU A 285 8.62 22.33 30.20
N ASN A 286 7.52 21.71 29.76
CA ASN A 286 6.20 21.79 30.40
C ASN A 286 5.32 20.72 29.75
N GLY A 287 4.61 19.95 30.56
CA GLY A 287 3.82 18.75 30.20
C GLY A 287 2.58 18.99 29.31
N VAL A 288 2.75 19.68 28.20
CA VAL A 288 1.82 19.75 27.08
C VAL A 288 2.40 18.83 26.00
N VAL A 289 1.69 17.76 25.64
CA VAL A 289 2.04 16.98 24.44
C VAL A 289 2.02 17.98 23.27
N PRO A 290 3.17 18.31 22.64
CA PRO A 290 3.20 19.42 21.69
C PRO A 290 2.27 19.09 20.52
N LEU A 291 1.53 20.09 20.04
CA LEU A 291 0.72 20.03 18.81
C LEU A 291 1.48 19.43 17.60
N GLU A 292 2.81 19.38 17.66
CA GLU A 292 3.73 18.76 16.70
C GLU A 292 3.65 17.23 16.65
N GLU A 293 3.40 16.54 17.78
CA GLU A 293 3.30 15.07 17.80
C GLU A 293 2.06 14.56 17.06
N GLU A 294 0.96 15.32 17.06
CA GLU A 294 -0.25 14.96 16.31
C GLU A 294 -0.08 15.12 14.81
N LYS A 295 0.64 16.15 14.35
CA LYS A 295 0.93 16.37 12.93
C LYS A 295 1.79 15.25 12.36
N TRP A 296 2.76 14.78 13.13
CA TRP A 296 3.61 13.67 12.72
C TRP A 296 2.79 12.41 12.39
N LYS A 297 1.79 12.08 13.22
CA LYS A 297 0.91 10.91 13.00
C LYS A 297 0.18 10.94 11.64
N LEU A 298 -0.06 12.12 11.05
CA LEU A 298 -0.75 12.25 9.76
C LEU A 298 0.08 11.72 8.59
N VAL A 299 1.41 11.82 8.69
CA VAL A 299 2.34 11.43 7.62
C VAL A 299 3.00 10.06 7.87
N GLN A 300 2.66 9.38 8.98
CA GLN A 300 3.04 7.99 9.28
C GLN A 300 2.27 6.99 8.40
N ASN A 301 2.47 7.02 7.10
CA ASN A 301 1.82 6.11 6.17
C ASN A 301 2.73 5.71 5.01
N SER A 302 2.36 4.62 4.33
CA SER A 302 3.19 4.03 3.29
C SER A 302 3.44 4.97 2.11
N LEU A 303 2.54 5.92 1.83
CA LEU A 303 2.72 6.86 0.72
C LEU A 303 3.85 7.83 0.99
N CYS A 304 3.85 8.46 2.17
CA CYS A 304 4.86 9.45 2.56
C CYS A 304 6.25 8.80 2.65
N TYR A 305 6.36 7.67 3.36
CA TYR A 305 7.64 6.96 3.46
C TYR A 305 8.15 6.49 2.11
N SER A 306 7.27 6.00 1.22
CA SER A 306 7.70 5.64 -0.14
C SER A 306 8.23 6.87 -0.90
N ALA A 307 7.55 8.01 -0.83
CA ALA A 307 7.99 9.22 -1.51
C ALA A 307 9.38 9.69 -1.01
N VAL A 308 9.61 9.66 0.30
CA VAL A 308 10.88 10.07 0.93
C VAL A 308 12.00 9.09 0.62
N ILE A 309 11.76 7.78 0.81
CA ILE A 309 12.75 6.72 0.52
C ILE A 309 13.15 6.77 -0.96
N GLY A 310 12.17 6.88 -1.85
CA GLY A 310 12.42 7.01 -3.28
C GLY A 310 13.19 8.29 -3.65
N SER A 311 12.96 9.39 -2.92
CA SER A 311 13.68 10.65 -3.11
C SER A 311 15.15 10.53 -2.71
N TYR A 312 15.43 10.04 -1.49
CA TYR A 312 16.81 9.82 -1.02
C TYR A 312 17.58 8.82 -1.90
N TYR A 313 16.94 7.71 -2.28
CA TYR A 313 17.55 6.73 -3.18
C TYR A 313 17.99 7.37 -4.51
N ARG A 314 17.15 8.22 -5.12
CA ARG A 314 17.46 8.86 -6.40
C ARG A 314 18.50 9.97 -6.32
N LEU A 315 18.67 10.56 -5.14
CA LEU A 315 19.76 11.49 -4.84
C LEU A 315 21.07 10.76 -4.51
N GLY A 316 21.08 9.43 -4.44
CA GLY A 316 22.25 8.62 -4.06
C GLY A 316 22.50 8.57 -2.55
N GLU A 317 21.60 9.12 -1.75
CA GLU A 317 21.68 9.17 -0.29
C GLU A 317 21.17 7.85 0.32
N PHE A 318 21.84 6.75 -0.01
CA PHE A 318 21.39 5.39 0.32
C PHE A 318 21.28 5.11 1.81
N GLN A 319 22.14 5.71 2.64
CA GLN A 319 22.08 5.55 4.09
C GLN A 319 20.80 6.14 4.67
N LEU A 320 20.40 7.33 4.21
CA LEU A 320 19.15 7.96 4.62
C LEU A 320 17.94 7.18 4.09
N ALA A 321 18.01 6.65 2.87
CA ALA A 321 16.96 5.76 2.35
C ALA A 321 16.77 4.50 3.22
N LEU A 322 17.86 3.83 3.62
CA LEU A 322 17.82 2.68 4.53
C LEU A 322 17.26 3.06 5.91
N GLN A 323 17.71 4.19 6.44
CA GLN A 323 17.27 4.69 7.74
C GLN A 323 15.76 4.96 7.77
N TYR A 324 15.22 5.69 6.78
CA TYR A 324 13.78 5.96 6.72
C TYR A 324 12.96 4.70 6.43
N TYR A 325 13.55 3.72 5.74
CA TYR A 325 12.95 2.42 5.57
C TYR A 325 12.85 1.65 6.90
N ASP A 326 13.92 1.61 7.69
CA ASP A 326 13.92 0.95 9.00
C ASP A 326 13.00 1.68 9.99
N GLU A 327 12.95 3.00 9.93
CA GLU A 327 11.99 3.80 10.68
C GLU A 327 10.54 3.44 10.32
N ALA A 328 10.19 3.39 9.03
CA ALA A 328 8.86 2.99 8.58
C ALA A 328 8.48 1.62 9.16
N ARG A 329 9.41 0.67 9.13
CA ARG A 329 9.20 -0.67 9.68
C ARG A 329 9.00 -0.67 11.19
N LYS A 330 9.79 0.09 11.94
CA LYS A 330 9.59 0.27 13.39
C LYS A 330 8.24 0.88 13.73
N LEU A 331 7.62 1.59 12.80
CA LEU A 331 6.25 2.08 12.91
C LEU A 331 5.19 1.11 12.38
N GLY A 332 5.57 -0.07 11.89
CA GLY A 332 4.66 -1.03 11.23
C GLY A 332 4.16 -0.56 9.86
N VAL A 333 4.77 0.48 9.29
CA VAL A 333 4.45 1.02 7.97
C VAL A 333 5.36 0.38 6.93
N PHE A 334 4.76 -0.20 5.90
CA PHE A 334 5.50 -0.82 4.81
C PHE A 334 5.46 0.07 3.57
N PRO A 335 6.62 0.56 3.08
CA PRO A 335 6.71 1.26 1.81
C PRO A 335 6.14 0.41 0.65
N ARG A 336 5.87 1.07 -0.46
CA ARG A 336 5.33 0.40 -1.65
C ARG A 336 6.39 -0.52 -2.25
N PHE A 337 5.90 -1.47 -3.06
CA PHE A 337 6.73 -2.48 -3.70
C PHE A 337 7.95 -1.90 -4.43
N ARG A 338 7.77 -0.81 -5.18
CA ARG A 338 8.84 -0.16 -5.94
C ARG A 338 9.97 0.33 -5.03
N GLU A 339 9.65 1.01 -3.95
CA GLU A 339 10.62 1.52 -3.00
C GLU A 339 11.25 0.37 -2.18
N GLY A 340 10.48 -0.69 -1.91
CA GLY A 340 11.02 -1.94 -1.40
C GLY A 340 12.10 -2.57 -2.30
N MET A 341 11.91 -2.51 -3.62
CA MET A 341 12.91 -2.95 -4.60
C MET A 341 14.16 -2.04 -4.59
N MET A 342 13.99 -0.74 -4.40
CA MET A 342 15.12 0.20 -4.27
C MET A 342 15.97 -0.14 -3.05
N ILE A 343 15.35 -0.39 -1.89
CA ILE A 343 16.06 -0.82 -0.67
C ILE A 343 16.76 -2.18 -0.87
N ALA A 344 16.10 -3.10 -1.55
CA ALA A 344 16.68 -4.39 -1.90
C ALA A 344 17.95 -4.23 -2.76
N GLU A 345 17.95 -3.26 -3.67
CA GLU A 345 19.12 -2.90 -4.48
C GLU A 345 20.24 -2.28 -3.68
N ILE A 346 19.95 -1.40 -2.71
CA ILE A 346 20.96 -0.88 -1.79
C ILE A 346 21.67 -2.04 -1.08
N HIS A 347 20.92 -2.99 -0.50
CA HIS A 347 21.51 -4.15 0.16
C HIS A 347 22.28 -5.06 -0.80
N ALA A 348 21.73 -5.34 -1.99
CA ALA A 348 22.38 -6.22 -2.97
C ALA A 348 23.73 -5.66 -3.45
N ASN A 349 23.87 -4.33 -3.47
CA ASN A 349 25.08 -3.62 -3.87
C ASN A 349 25.93 -3.13 -2.70
N SER A 350 25.55 -3.43 -1.44
CA SER A 350 26.29 -2.96 -0.27
C SER A 350 27.64 -3.69 -0.17
N ARG A 351 28.67 -2.98 0.30
CA ARG A 351 30.00 -3.56 0.56
C ARG A 351 30.10 -4.28 1.90
N GLU A 352 29.01 -4.40 2.65
CA GLU A 352 28.99 -5.10 3.94
C GLU A 352 29.44 -6.57 3.83
N PHE A 353 29.30 -7.19 2.66
CA PHE A 353 29.79 -8.56 2.45
C PHE A 353 31.34 -8.63 2.43
N GLU A 354 32.06 -7.53 2.21
CA GLU A 354 33.53 -7.53 2.09
C GLU A 354 34.21 -7.93 3.40
N ALA A 355 33.66 -7.51 4.55
CA ALA A 355 34.14 -7.94 5.86
C ALA A 355 33.94 -9.45 6.06
N SER A 356 32.76 -9.95 5.72
CA SER A 356 32.45 -11.40 5.80
C SER A 356 33.29 -12.21 4.81
N PHE A 357 33.54 -11.69 3.62
CA PHE A 357 34.42 -12.30 2.62
C PHE A 357 35.87 -12.38 3.12
N SER A 358 36.39 -11.27 3.67
CA SER A 358 37.73 -11.19 4.25
C SER A 358 37.89 -12.16 5.42
N GLU A 359 36.86 -12.30 6.25
CA GLU A 359 36.84 -13.26 7.35
C GLU A 359 36.87 -14.72 6.85
N LEU A 360 36.04 -15.06 5.87
CA LEU A 360 36.01 -16.40 5.26
C LEU A 360 37.35 -16.76 4.60
N LYS A 361 37.95 -15.79 3.90
CA LYS A 361 39.27 -15.93 3.27
C LYS A 361 40.37 -16.12 4.32
N ARG A 362 40.38 -15.32 5.40
CA ARG A 362 41.34 -15.44 6.51
C ARG A 362 41.25 -16.80 7.21
N LYS A 363 40.03 -17.29 7.43
CA LYS A 363 39.82 -18.59 8.09
C LYS A 363 40.19 -19.78 7.21
N ASN A 364 40.53 -19.56 5.93
CA ASN A 364 40.79 -20.57 4.92
C ASN A 364 39.82 -21.75 5.05
N VAL A 365 38.53 -21.44 5.15
CA VAL A 365 37.50 -22.43 5.49
C VAL A 365 37.52 -23.49 4.40
N ASP A 366 38.04 -24.67 4.72
CA ASP A 366 38.06 -25.79 3.78
C ASP A 366 36.62 -26.20 3.47
N VAL A 367 36.27 -26.13 2.18
CA VAL A 367 34.93 -26.42 1.71
C VAL A 367 35.00 -27.70 0.89
N SER A 368 34.79 -28.82 1.58
CA SER A 368 34.65 -30.15 0.98
C SER A 368 33.85 -30.10 -0.34
N GLY A 369 34.48 -30.53 -1.43
CA GLY A 369 33.88 -30.61 -2.77
C GLY A 369 33.88 -29.32 -3.59
N VAL A 370 34.59 -28.26 -3.19
CA VAL A 370 34.86 -27.07 -4.02
C VAL A 370 36.34 -27.12 -4.48
N PRO A 371 36.63 -27.13 -5.80
CA PRO A 371 38.00 -27.04 -6.31
C PRO A 371 38.69 -25.76 -5.84
N SER A 372 40.01 -25.82 -5.60
CA SER A 372 40.78 -24.68 -5.11
C SER A 372 40.67 -23.43 -6.00
N SER A 373 40.54 -23.62 -7.32
CA SER A 373 40.32 -22.55 -8.29
C SER A 373 38.97 -21.81 -8.12
N GLU A 374 37.98 -22.41 -7.46
CA GLU A 374 36.65 -21.85 -7.26
C GLU A 374 36.39 -21.38 -5.82
N LEU A 375 37.33 -21.59 -4.89
CA LEU A 375 37.18 -21.24 -3.46
C LEU A 375 36.93 -19.74 -3.24
N GLU A 376 37.67 -18.88 -3.93
CA GLU A 376 37.52 -17.44 -3.78
C GLU A 376 36.14 -16.96 -4.27
N ARG A 377 35.70 -17.48 -5.42
CA ARG A 377 34.36 -17.22 -5.95
C ARG A 377 33.27 -17.76 -5.01
N PHE A 378 33.49 -18.91 -4.39
CA PHE A 378 32.59 -19.50 -3.42
C PHE A 378 32.44 -18.62 -2.17
N TRP A 379 33.54 -18.19 -1.54
CA TRP A 379 33.49 -17.31 -0.37
C TRP A 379 32.85 -15.96 -0.70
N LEU A 380 33.12 -15.41 -1.89
CA LEU A 380 32.48 -14.18 -2.35
C LEU A 380 30.96 -14.35 -2.52
N ASN A 381 30.51 -15.54 -2.94
CA ASN A 381 29.08 -15.83 -3.03
C ASN A 381 28.44 -16.03 -1.66
N GLU A 382 29.04 -16.83 -0.77
CA GLU A 382 28.50 -17.06 0.58
C GLU A 382 28.40 -15.75 1.38
N SER A 383 29.39 -14.86 1.26
CA SER A 383 29.36 -13.55 1.91
C SER A 383 28.25 -12.63 1.37
N LYS A 384 27.88 -12.73 0.09
CA LYS A 384 26.76 -11.98 -0.52
C LYS A 384 25.37 -12.54 -0.20
N VAL A 385 25.26 -13.83 0.14
CA VAL A 385 23.97 -14.48 0.43
C VAL A 385 23.17 -13.79 1.54
N PRO A 386 23.75 -13.40 2.70
CA PRO A 386 23.04 -12.64 3.72
C PRO A 386 22.39 -11.36 3.20
N GLN A 387 23.11 -10.58 2.38
CA GLN A 387 22.60 -9.34 1.80
C GLN A 387 21.47 -9.60 0.81
N MET A 388 21.61 -10.61 -0.04
CA MET A 388 20.53 -11.03 -0.96
C MET A 388 19.28 -11.52 -0.20
N ARG A 389 19.46 -12.23 0.93
CA ARG A 389 18.33 -12.62 1.79
C ARG A 389 17.67 -11.43 2.46
N ARG A 390 18.42 -10.41 2.87
CA ARG A 390 17.85 -9.15 3.37
C ARG A 390 17.03 -8.48 2.27
N ALA A 391 17.62 -8.29 1.09
CA ALA A 391 16.98 -7.72 -0.08
C ALA A 391 15.64 -8.40 -0.42
N LEU A 392 15.64 -9.74 -0.58
CA LEU A 392 14.43 -10.51 -0.88
C LEU A 392 13.35 -10.39 0.20
N ARG A 393 13.75 -10.34 1.48
CA ARG A 393 12.79 -10.12 2.59
C ARG A 393 12.12 -8.76 2.47
N GLN A 394 12.86 -7.70 2.13
CA GLN A 394 12.26 -6.37 1.96
C GLN A 394 11.21 -6.36 0.84
N VAL A 395 11.53 -6.97 -0.30
CA VAL A 395 10.59 -7.08 -1.42
C VAL A 395 9.33 -7.86 -1.01
N PHE A 396 9.51 -9.00 -0.34
CA PHE A 396 8.40 -9.83 0.10
C PHE A 396 7.46 -9.10 1.05
N TRP A 397 7.99 -8.43 2.08
CA TRP A 397 7.16 -7.73 3.06
C TRP A 397 6.38 -6.56 2.45
N ASN A 398 7.04 -5.77 1.62
CA ASN A 398 6.38 -4.66 0.94
C ASN A 398 5.33 -5.16 -0.05
N TRP A 399 5.57 -6.28 -0.74
CA TRP A 399 4.55 -6.92 -1.57
C TRP A 399 3.36 -7.41 -0.73
N TYR A 400 3.64 -8.17 0.33
CA TYR A 400 2.62 -8.79 1.18
C TYR A 400 1.69 -7.76 1.82
N TYR A 401 2.24 -6.75 2.51
CA TYR A 401 1.44 -5.77 3.25
C TYR A 401 0.77 -4.70 2.39
N ASN A 402 1.15 -4.56 1.11
CA ASN A 402 0.43 -3.67 0.19
C ASN A 402 -0.76 -4.36 -0.51
N ARG A 403 -1.01 -5.66 -0.28
CA ARG A 403 -2.22 -6.32 -0.82
C ARG A 403 -3.47 -5.79 -0.13
N SER A 404 -4.57 -5.71 -0.90
CA SER A 404 -5.83 -5.12 -0.45
C SER A 404 -6.46 -5.81 0.76
N PHE A 405 -6.23 -7.13 0.89
CA PHE A 405 -6.84 -7.99 1.91
C PHE A 405 -5.89 -8.38 3.04
N CYS A 406 -4.62 -7.95 2.97
CA CYS A 406 -3.68 -8.22 4.06
C CYS A 406 -3.96 -7.26 5.22
N PRO A 407 -3.83 -7.72 6.49
CA PRO A 407 -3.93 -6.84 7.64
C PRO A 407 -2.90 -5.71 7.56
N LYS A 408 -3.31 -4.50 7.92
CA LYS A 408 -2.47 -3.30 7.88
C LYS A 408 -2.36 -2.72 9.26
N PHE A 409 -1.15 -2.38 9.68
CA PHE A 409 -0.95 -1.62 10.89
C PHE A 409 -1.33 -0.15 10.63
N GLU A 410 -2.17 0.40 11.52
CA GLU A 410 -2.58 1.79 11.55
C GLU A 410 -1.91 2.46 12.76
N PRO A 411 -0.80 3.19 12.55
CA PRO A 411 0.01 3.73 13.66
C PRO A 411 -0.77 4.64 14.61
N LYS A 412 -1.67 5.48 14.07
CA LYS A 412 -2.48 6.40 14.87
C LYS A 412 -3.40 5.68 15.87
N ALA A 413 -4.00 4.56 15.44
CA ALA A 413 -4.87 3.76 16.27
C ALA A 413 -4.13 2.71 17.11
N ASN A 414 -2.80 2.60 16.92
CA ASN A 414 -1.97 1.50 17.37
C ASN A 414 -2.66 0.13 17.12
N ALA A 415 -3.23 -0.04 15.93
CA ALA A 415 -4.13 -1.15 15.63
C ALA A 415 -3.71 -1.90 14.37
N ILE A 416 -3.84 -3.22 14.38
CA ILE A 416 -3.79 -4.03 13.16
C ILE A 416 -5.20 -4.11 12.62
N CYS A 417 -5.44 -3.40 11.53
CA CYS A 417 -6.73 -3.29 10.87
C CYS A 417 -6.83 -4.30 9.72
N THR A 418 -7.91 -5.07 9.68
CA THR A 418 -8.29 -5.79 8.46
C THR A 418 -9.72 -5.46 8.07
N TYR A 419 -10.03 -5.55 6.78
CA TYR A 419 -11.38 -5.42 6.28
C TYR A 419 -11.89 -6.79 5.83
N VAL A 420 -13.01 -7.22 6.40
CA VAL A 420 -13.63 -8.50 6.06
C VAL A 420 -14.75 -8.22 5.06
N GLY A 421 -14.38 -8.23 3.78
CA GLY A 421 -15.32 -8.09 2.67
C GLY A 421 -15.77 -9.41 2.04
N ASP A 422 -15.19 -10.54 2.44
CA ASP A 422 -15.36 -11.85 1.79
C ASP A 422 -15.50 -12.96 2.86
N GLU A 423 -16.16 -14.09 2.54
CA GLU A 423 -16.54 -15.21 3.43
C GLU A 423 -15.35 -15.94 4.09
N ARG A 424 -14.11 -15.49 3.89
CA ARG A 424 -12.87 -16.09 4.41
C ARG A 424 -12.45 -15.53 5.78
N ILE A 425 -13.41 -15.43 6.69
CA ILE A 425 -13.29 -14.73 7.97
C ILE A 425 -12.22 -15.36 8.87
N VAL A 426 -12.23 -16.69 9.01
CA VAL A 426 -11.26 -17.44 9.82
C VAL A 426 -9.84 -17.31 9.25
N GLY A 427 -9.70 -17.37 7.92
CA GLY A 427 -8.41 -17.15 7.25
C GLY A 427 -7.86 -15.75 7.50
N ASN A 428 -8.73 -14.74 7.50
CA ASN A 428 -8.36 -13.36 7.78
C ASN A 428 -7.89 -13.18 9.24
N VAL A 429 -8.57 -13.77 10.22
CA VAL A 429 -8.14 -13.72 11.64
C VAL A 429 -6.77 -14.38 11.84
N LEU A 430 -6.53 -15.55 11.24
CA LEU A 430 -5.22 -16.21 11.30
C LEU A 430 -4.11 -15.38 10.64
N LEU A 431 -4.41 -14.70 9.53
CA LEU A 431 -3.48 -13.77 8.88
C LEU A 431 -3.16 -12.55 9.76
N MET A 432 -4.11 -12.06 10.56
CA MET A 432 -3.89 -10.97 11.53
C MET A 432 -2.94 -11.40 12.65
N LEU A 433 -3.17 -12.58 13.21
CA LEU A 433 -2.27 -13.15 14.22
C LEU A 433 -0.88 -13.41 13.62
N GLY A 434 -0.81 -13.85 12.36
CA GLY A 434 0.43 -13.89 11.58
C GLY A 434 1.13 -12.54 11.54
N THR A 435 0.38 -11.49 11.19
CA THR A 435 0.87 -10.11 11.09
C THR A 435 1.43 -9.57 12.40
N MET A 436 0.83 -9.90 13.56
CA MET A 436 1.40 -9.51 14.87
C MET A 436 2.82 -10.07 15.07
N TYR A 437 3.00 -11.35 14.78
CA TYR A 437 4.33 -11.96 14.86
C TYR A 437 5.30 -11.32 13.90
N ASP A 438 4.86 -11.07 12.68
CA ASP A 438 5.72 -10.48 11.66
C ASP A 438 6.15 -9.06 12.03
N LEU A 439 5.24 -8.24 12.57
CA LEU A 439 5.54 -6.91 13.10
C LEU A 439 6.51 -6.97 14.29
N LYS A 440 6.33 -7.92 15.21
CA LYS A 440 7.23 -8.06 16.36
C LYS A 440 8.61 -8.55 15.96
N TYR A 441 8.67 -9.62 15.18
CA TYR A 441 9.91 -10.35 14.92
C TYR A 441 10.72 -9.74 13.78
N PHE A 442 10.04 -9.29 12.72
CA PHE A 442 10.75 -8.68 11.60
C PHE A 442 10.81 -7.18 11.73
N ALA A 443 9.74 -6.52 12.17
CA ALA A 443 9.68 -5.06 12.23
C ALA A 443 10.11 -4.47 13.59
N GLU A 444 10.45 -5.32 14.57
CA GLU A 444 10.85 -4.93 15.94
C GLU A 444 9.84 -3.99 16.61
N LYS A 445 8.58 -4.02 16.17
CA LYS A 445 7.54 -3.14 16.69
C LYS A 445 7.22 -3.54 18.14
N ASP A 446 7.15 -2.54 19.01
CA ASP A 446 6.52 -2.73 20.31
C ASP A 446 4.99 -2.86 20.15
N LEU A 447 4.46 -3.98 20.62
CA LEU A 447 3.05 -4.37 20.50
C LEU A 447 2.29 -4.35 21.84
N THR A 448 2.89 -3.84 22.92
CA THR A 448 2.36 -3.94 24.30
C THR A 448 0.92 -3.41 24.45
N GLU A 449 0.50 -2.46 23.60
CA GLU A 449 -0.86 -1.91 23.57
C GLU A 449 -1.54 -2.06 22.20
N THR A 450 -1.00 -2.91 21.32
CA THR A 450 -1.54 -3.06 19.98
C THR A 450 -2.82 -3.87 19.99
N LYS A 451 -3.90 -3.25 19.49
CA LYS A 451 -5.19 -3.92 19.31
C LYS A 451 -5.37 -4.50 17.92
N ILE A 452 -6.21 -5.51 17.80
CA ILE A 452 -6.67 -6.02 16.51
C ILE A 452 -8.05 -5.41 16.24
N LEU A 453 -8.19 -4.73 15.10
CA LEU A 453 -9.45 -4.13 14.68
C LEU A 453 -9.94 -4.79 13.39
N ILE A 454 -11.10 -5.42 13.45
CA ILE A 454 -11.73 -6.06 12.31
C ILE A 454 -12.94 -5.23 11.88
N LYS A 455 -12.86 -4.65 10.69
CA LYS A 455 -13.93 -3.83 10.11
C LYS A 455 -14.76 -4.72 9.18
N THR A 456 -16.01 -5.00 9.55
CA THR A 456 -16.96 -5.80 8.72
C THR A 456 -17.93 -4.91 7.92
N GLY A 457 -18.00 -3.61 8.24
CA GLY A 457 -18.80 -2.63 7.52
C GLY A 457 -20.30 -2.94 7.61
N LEU A 458 -20.94 -3.21 6.46
CA LEU A 458 -22.36 -3.57 6.37
C LEU A 458 -22.60 -5.09 6.32
N ASN A 459 -21.56 -5.91 6.42
CA ASN A 459 -21.69 -7.36 6.28
C ASN A 459 -22.07 -8.01 7.61
N GLU A 460 -23.36 -8.04 7.91
CA GLU A 460 -23.92 -8.59 9.16
C GLU A 460 -23.65 -10.09 9.30
N ARG A 461 -23.69 -10.85 8.20
CA ARG A 461 -23.32 -12.26 8.18
C ARG A 461 -21.87 -12.47 8.62
N ALA A 462 -20.96 -11.67 8.07
CA ALA A 462 -19.56 -11.75 8.45
C ALA A 462 -19.32 -11.34 9.90
N MET A 463 -20.10 -10.39 10.42
CA MET A 463 -20.06 -10.07 11.85
C MET A 463 -20.45 -11.28 12.70
N GLY A 464 -21.57 -11.93 12.40
CA GLY A 464 -22.07 -13.08 13.16
C GLY A 464 -21.13 -14.29 13.12
N GLU A 465 -20.59 -14.61 11.94
CA GLU A 465 -19.61 -15.69 11.79
C GLU A 465 -18.30 -15.40 12.54
N LEU A 466 -17.84 -14.14 12.54
CA LEU A 466 -16.65 -13.72 13.26
C LEU A 466 -16.82 -13.81 14.78
N THR A 467 -17.92 -13.27 15.32
CA THR A 467 -18.18 -13.32 16.77
C THR A 467 -18.37 -14.76 17.24
N LYS A 468 -19.07 -15.60 16.46
CA LYS A 468 -19.22 -17.03 16.76
C LYS A 468 -17.86 -17.73 16.83
N PHE A 469 -17.00 -17.54 15.83
CA PHE A 469 -15.65 -18.11 15.85
C PHE A 469 -14.83 -17.62 17.04
N LEU A 470 -14.93 -16.33 17.40
CA LEU A 470 -14.22 -15.79 18.55
C LEU A 470 -14.72 -16.40 19.86
N GLU A 471 -16.03 -16.60 20.02
CA GLU A 471 -16.63 -17.23 21.20
C GLU A 471 -16.28 -18.72 21.32
N GLU A 472 -16.33 -19.46 20.22
CA GLU A 472 -16.13 -20.91 20.21
C GLU A 472 -14.65 -21.31 20.29
N GLU A 473 -13.75 -20.58 19.62
CA GLU A 473 -12.36 -21.04 19.37
C GLU A 473 -11.30 -20.19 20.07
N ILE A 474 -11.61 -18.95 20.44
CA ILE A 474 -10.61 -17.97 20.92
C ILE A 474 -10.93 -17.46 22.33
N TYR A 475 -12.19 -17.37 22.73
CA TYR A 475 -12.59 -16.94 24.06
C TYR A 475 -12.33 -18.07 25.09
N PRO A 476 -11.86 -17.77 26.31
CA PRO A 476 -11.54 -16.44 26.86
C PRO A 476 -10.10 -15.96 26.60
N VAL A 477 -9.31 -16.66 25.78
CA VAL A 477 -7.87 -16.41 25.59
C VAL A 477 -7.60 -15.01 25.02
N LEU A 478 -8.42 -14.54 24.07
CA LEU A 478 -8.38 -13.15 23.59
C LEU A 478 -9.75 -12.49 23.78
N PRO A 479 -9.93 -11.62 24.80
CA PRO A 479 -11.17 -10.89 24.97
C PRO A 479 -11.41 -9.94 23.80
N TYR A 480 -12.66 -9.77 23.42
CA TYR A 480 -13.05 -8.90 22.32
C TYR A 480 -14.26 -8.03 22.70
N ARG A 481 -14.42 -6.91 22.00
CA ARG A 481 -15.56 -6.00 22.09
C ARG A 481 -16.10 -5.72 20.70
N VAL A 482 -17.42 -5.58 20.58
CA VAL A 482 -18.07 -5.18 19.33
C VAL A 482 -18.54 -3.73 19.49
N GLU A 483 -18.02 -2.83 18.65
CA GLU A 483 -18.37 -1.42 18.69
C GLU A 483 -18.55 -0.87 17.27
N ASN A 484 -19.69 -0.24 17.00
CA ASN A 484 -19.97 0.43 15.71
C ASN A 484 -19.72 -0.44 14.47
N ARG A 485 -20.08 -1.74 14.55
CA ARG A 485 -19.83 -2.76 13.49
C ARG A 485 -18.35 -3.04 13.23
N ASN A 486 -17.52 -2.85 14.24
CA ASN A 486 -16.15 -3.34 14.27
C ASN A 486 -15.99 -4.31 15.43
N VAL A 487 -15.12 -5.30 15.26
CA VAL A 487 -14.68 -6.18 16.35
C VAL A 487 -13.28 -5.76 16.76
N GLU A 488 -13.16 -5.35 18.01
CA GLU A 488 -11.88 -5.01 18.64
C GLU A 488 -11.44 -6.17 19.54
N ILE A 489 -10.34 -6.82 19.19
CA ILE A 489 -9.73 -7.86 20.00
C ILE A 489 -8.60 -7.23 20.81
N GLN A 490 -8.69 -7.34 22.13
CA GLN A 490 -7.69 -6.83 23.07
C GLN A 490 -6.64 -7.90 23.34
N VAL A 491 -5.39 -7.60 23.02
CA VAL A 491 -4.27 -8.50 23.30
C VAL A 491 -3.48 -7.91 24.47
N LYS A 492 -3.89 -8.24 25.71
CA LYS A 492 -3.34 -7.66 26.96
C LYS A 492 -1.81 -7.80 27.09
N ASP A 493 -1.22 -8.79 26.43
CA ASP A 493 0.23 -8.89 26.24
C ASP A 493 0.52 -9.58 24.90
N ALA A 494 0.52 -8.79 23.83
CA ALA A 494 0.87 -9.26 22.49
C ALA A 494 2.27 -9.90 22.44
N GLN A 495 3.19 -9.47 23.31
CA GLN A 495 4.55 -9.99 23.33
C GLN A 495 4.61 -11.38 23.96
N ALA A 496 3.95 -11.60 25.10
CA ALA A 496 3.81 -12.93 25.70
C ALA A 496 3.04 -13.88 24.78
N TRP A 497 2.01 -13.38 24.08
CA TRP A 497 1.26 -14.19 23.12
C TRP A 497 2.14 -14.67 21.95
N VAL A 498 2.97 -13.79 21.38
CA VAL A 498 3.96 -14.14 20.35
C VAL A 498 4.98 -15.18 20.86
N LYS A 499 5.42 -15.08 22.11
CA LYS A 499 6.34 -16.05 22.74
C LYS A 499 5.69 -17.42 22.99
N ASN A 500 4.41 -17.46 23.38
CA ASN A 500 3.65 -18.68 23.66
C ASN A 500 3.22 -19.46 22.38
N ARG A 501 3.43 -18.88 21.19
CA ARG A 501 2.98 -19.36 19.87
C ARG A 501 3.62 -20.66 19.35
N ARG A 502 4.37 -21.43 20.17
CA ARG A 502 4.82 -22.78 19.78
C ARG A 502 3.64 -23.72 19.43
N LEU A 503 2.44 -23.47 19.97
CA LEU A 503 1.21 -24.26 19.74
C LEU A 503 0.54 -24.02 18.36
N LEU A 504 0.69 -22.83 17.76
CA LEU A 504 0.12 -22.49 16.42
C LEU A 504 1.04 -22.90 15.25
N ASN A 505 2.22 -23.46 15.52
CA ASN A 505 3.13 -23.98 14.48
C ASN A 505 2.51 -25.10 13.63
N LEU A 506 1.42 -25.74 14.09
CA LEU A 506 0.68 -26.75 13.33
C LEU A 506 -0.14 -26.14 12.17
N SER A 507 -0.64 -24.91 12.31
CA SER A 507 -1.39 -24.22 11.24
C SER A 507 -0.47 -23.37 10.35
N LEU A 508 0.62 -22.79 10.85
CA LEU A 508 1.58 -22.00 10.04
C LEU A 508 2.47 -22.83 9.08
N ARG A 509 2.48 -24.17 9.18
CA ARG A 509 2.97 -25.03 8.09
C ARG A 509 2.26 -24.73 6.76
N TRP A 510 1.06 -24.14 6.79
CA TRP A 510 0.36 -23.63 5.61
C TRP A 510 1.03 -22.41 4.96
N VAL A 511 1.63 -21.48 5.72
CA VAL A 511 2.33 -20.31 5.16
C VAL A 511 3.64 -20.73 4.49
N VAL A 512 4.35 -21.71 5.06
CA VAL A 512 5.52 -22.33 4.41
C VAL A 512 5.12 -23.11 3.16
N CYS A 513 3.97 -23.78 3.16
CA CYS A 513 3.35 -24.35 1.95
C CYS A 513 2.98 -23.26 0.94
N TRP A 514 2.48 -22.10 1.37
CA TRP A 514 2.16 -20.97 0.50
C TRP A 514 3.40 -20.35 -0.13
N ILE A 515 4.51 -20.23 0.60
CA ILE A 515 5.81 -19.82 0.06
C ILE A 515 6.34 -20.87 -0.93
N ARG A 516 6.10 -22.16 -0.69
CA ARG A 516 6.40 -23.25 -1.66
C ARG A 516 5.53 -23.18 -2.91
N ILE A 517 4.25 -22.85 -2.79
CA ILE A 517 3.31 -22.70 -3.91
C ILE A 517 3.60 -21.42 -4.70
N ALA A 518 3.85 -20.30 -4.01
CA ALA A 518 4.29 -19.04 -4.62
C ALA A 518 5.66 -19.19 -5.28
N GLY A 519 6.60 -19.94 -4.67
CA GLY A 519 7.89 -20.27 -5.26
C GLY A 519 7.79 -21.18 -6.50
N LYS A 520 6.82 -22.10 -6.56
CA LYS A 520 6.51 -22.88 -7.78
C LYS A 520 5.81 -22.04 -8.85
N GLY A 521 4.97 -21.08 -8.46
CA GLY A 521 4.37 -20.10 -9.37
C GLY A 521 5.41 -19.14 -9.95
N TRP A 522 6.44 -18.78 -9.17
CA TRP A 522 7.53 -17.91 -9.59
C TRP A 522 8.55 -18.60 -10.51
N GLN A 523 8.67 -19.93 -10.45
CA GLN A 523 9.46 -20.72 -11.41
C GLN A 523 8.76 -20.93 -12.75
N ARG A 524 7.45 -20.66 -12.83
CA ARG A 524 6.63 -20.73 -14.04
C ARG A 524 6.38 -19.36 -14.69
N MET A 525 6.91 -18.29 -14.10
CA MET A 525 7.07 -16.95 -14.70
C MET A 525 8.51 -16.79 -15.18
#